data_AF-A0A7J9D5L6-F1
#
_entry.id   AF-A0A7J9D5L6-F1
#
_cell.length_a   1.000
_cell.length_b   1.000
_cell.length_c   1.000
_cell.angle_alpha   90.00
_cell.angle_beta   90.00
_cell.angle_gamma   90.00
#
_symmetry.space_group_name_H-M   'P 1'
#
loop_
_entity.id
_entity.type
_entity.pdbx_description
1 polymer ?
#
loop_
_entity_poly.entity_id
_entity_poly.type
_entity_poly.pdbx_seq_one_letter_code
_entity_poly.pdbx_strand_id
1 'polypeptide(L)'
;MNVDEEVERLKEEIQRLGQIQSDGSYKVTFGVLFNDDRCANIFEALVGTLRAAKKRKVVAYDGELLLQGVHDNVEIILKATTPAAAQSSN
;
A
#
# COMPACT_ATOMS: atom_id res chain seq x y z
N MET A 1 -11.07 13.86 -3.41
CA MET A 1 -10.02 13.07 -2.73
C MET A 1 -8.75 13.15 -3.55
N ASN A 2 -7.59 13.43 -2.95
CA ASN A 2 -6.32 13.48 -3.68
C ASN A 2 -5.65 12.11 -3.61
N VAL A 3 -5.45 11.47 -4.77
CA VAL A 3 -4.82 10.15 -4.87
C VAL A 3 -3.41 10.15 -4.24
N ASP A 4 -2.70 11.28 -4.26
CA ASP A 4 -1.40 11.40 -3.60
C ASP A 4 -1.51 11.24 -2.09
N GLU A 5 -2.47 11.92 -1.46
CA GLU A 5 -2.71 11.83 -0.01
C GLU A 5 -3.17 10.43 0.40
N GLU A 6 -4.01 9.78 -0.41
CA GLU A 6 -4.42 8.40 -0.16
C GLU A 6 -3.24 7.43 -0.24
N VAL A 7 -2.33 7.62 -1.19
CA VAL A 7 -1.12 6.79 -1.29
C VAL A 7 -0.21 6.98 -0.08
N GLU A 8 -0.07 8.20 0.46
CA GLU A 8 0.70 8.41 1.69
C GLU A 8 0.03 7.74 2.90
N ARG A 9 -1.29 7.88 3.07
CA ARG A 9 -2.04 7.18 4.13
C ARG A 9 -1.91 5.67 4.00
N LEU A 10 -1.90 5.13 2.78
CA LEU A 10 -1.70 3.71 2.55
C LEU A 10 -0.34 3.23 3.06
N LYS A 11 0.73 4.03 2.94
CA LYS A 11 2.04 3.67 3.50
C LYS A 11 1.97 3.58 5.03
N GLU A 12 1.33 4.55 5.67
CA GLU A 12 1.16 4.55 7.14
C GLU A 12 0.40 3.31 7.62
N GLU A 13 -0.69 2.96 6.92
CA GLU A 13 -1.48 1.79 7.29
C GLU A 13 -0.74 0.47 7.03
N ILE A 14 0.02 0.34 5.94
CA ILE A 14 0.87 -0.82 5.70
C ILE A 14 1.97 -0.94 6.78
N GLN A 15 2.53 0.19 7.24
CA GLN A 15 3.52 0.17 8.33
C GLN A 15 2.90 -0.17 9.69
N ARG A 16 1.66 0.28 9.94
CA ARG A 16 0.92 0.00 11.18
C ARG A 16 0.47 -1.45 11.29
N LEU A 17 -0.02 -2.02 10.18
CA LEU A 17 -0.63 -3.36 10.14
C LEU A 17 0.35 -4.45 9.69
N GLY A 18 1.36 -4.06 8.93
CA GLY A 18 2.34 -4.96 8.36
C GLY A 18 3.53 -5.23 9.28
N GLN A 19 4.44 -6.03 8.75
CA GLN A 19 5.70 -6.37 9.38
C GLN A 19 6.86 -5.83 8.55
N ILE A 20 7.81 -5.18 9.22
CA ILE A 20 9.06 -4.79 8.59
C ILE A 20 9.86 -6.04 8.19
N GLN A 21 10.45 -5.99 7.01
CA GLN A 21 11.29 -7.04 6.44
C GLN A 21 12.77 -6.69 6.59
N SER A 22 13.66 -7.67 6.40
CA SER A 22 15.11 -7.48 6.52
C SER A 22 15.70 -6.48 5.52
N ASP A 23 15.02 -6.24 4.40
CA ASP A 23 15.41 -5.28 3.36
C ASP A 23 14.84 -3.87 3.59
N GLY A 24 14.12 -3.66 4.70
CA GLY A 24 13.45 -2.39 5.03
C GLY A 24 12.11 -2.17 4.33
N SER A 25 11.63 -3.13 3.54
CA SER A 25 10.25 -3.14 3.05
C SER A 25 9.27 -3.50 4.16
N TYR A 26 7.98 -3.22 3.95
CA TYR A 26 6.92 -3.70 4.84
C TYR A 26 6.00 -4.65 4.09
N LYS A 27 5.51 -5.66 4.80
CA LYS A 27 4.63 -6.67 4.24
C LYS A 27 3.36 -6.79 5.06
N VAL A 28 2.21 -6.74 4.39
CA VAL A 28 0.89 -6.97 4.98
C VAL A 28 0.04 -7.75 3.98
N THR A 29 -0.94 -8.53 4.42
CA THR A 29 -1.84 -9.20 3.48
C THR A 29 -3.01 -8.30 3.09
N PHE A 30 -3.56 -8.50 1.90
CA PHE A 30 -4.72 -7.75 1.41
C PHE A 30 -5.92 -7.89 2.36
N GLY A 31 -6.18 -9.10 2.87
CA GLY A 31 -7.27 -9.34 3.79
C GLY A 31 -7.14 -8.54 5.09
N VAL A 32 -5.92 -8.35 5.59
CA VAL A 32 -5.68 -7.51 6.78
C VAL A 32 -5.99 -6.04 6.49
N LEU A 33 -5.52 -5.50 5.36
CA LEU A 33 -5.84 -4.11 4.98
C LEU A 33 -7.35 -3.92 4.73
N PHE A 34 -8.00 -4.88 4.08
CA PHE A 34 -9.40 -4.77 3.71
C PHE A 34 -10.34 -4.91 4.91
N ASN A 35 -10.03 -5.81 5.85
CA ASN A 35 -10.85 -6.03 7.05
C ASN A 35 -10.52 -5.08 8.21
N ASP A 36 -9.57 -4.16 8.03
CA ASP A 36 -9.22 -3.18 9.06
C ASP A 36 -10.23 -2.01 9.07
N ASP A 37 -10.82 -1.76 10.23
CA ASP A 37 -11.84 -0.73 10.41
C ASP A 37 -11.33 0.68 10.06
N ARG A 38 -10.06 0.98 10.34
CA ARG A 38 -9.50 2.30 10.02
C ARG A 38 -9.38 2.47 8.52
N CYS A 39 -8.85 1.47 7.83
CA CYS A 39 -8.75 1.43 6.36
C CYS A 39 -10.13 1.59 5.70
N ALA A 40 -11.15 0.86 6.18
CA ALA A 40 -12.52 0.95 5.67
C ALA A 40 -13.14 2.35 5.85
N ASN A 41 -12.72 3.10 6.87
CA ASN A 41 -13.22 4.45 7.16
C ASN A 41 -12.45 5.56 6.44
N ILE A 42 -11.16 5.37 6.14
CA ILE A 42 -10.32 6.44 5.56
C ILE A 42 -10.13 6.32 4.05
N PHE A 43 -10.31 5.13 3.46
CA PHE A 43 -10.20 4.92 2.02
C PHE A 43 -11.60 4.80 1.40
N GLU A 44 -11.88 5.66 0.43
CA GLU A 44 -13.11 5.57 -0.36
C GLU A 44 -13.10 4.30 -1.23
N ALA A 45 -11.92 3.96 -1.76
CA ALA A 45 -11.72 2.76 -2.56
C ALA A 45 -10.30 2.19 -2.40
N LEU A 46 -10.08 1.38 -1.36
CA LEU A 46 -8.77 0.77 -1.06
C LEU A 46 -8.12 0.08 -2.29
N VAL A 47 -8.89 -0.68 -3.07
CA VAL A 47 -8.39 -1.36 -4.28
C VAL A 47 -7.92 -0.35 -5.35
N GLY A 48 -8.62 0.79 -5.48
CA GLY A 48 -8.22 1.88 -6.36
C GLY A 48 -6.91 2.53 -5.92
N THR A 49 -6.77 2.79 -4.62
CA THR A 49 -5.54 3.33 -4.02
C THR A 49 -4.36 2.38 -4.18
N LEU A 50 -4.54 1.08 -3.92
CA LEU A 50 -3.53 0.03 -4.14
C LEU A 50 -3.07 0.00 -5.61
N ARG A 51 -4.01 0.09 -6.55
CA ARG A 51 -3.69 0.12 -7.99
C ARG A 51 -2.88 1.36 -8.37
N ALA A 52 -3.24 2.53 -7.83
CA ALA A 52 -2.50 3.77 -8.04
C ALA A 52 -1.08 3.69 -7.46
N ALA A 53 -0.95 3.20 -6.22
CA ALA A 53 0.34 2.99 -5.56
C ALA A 53 1.23 1.98 -6.31
N LYS A 54 0.66 0.89 -6.84
CA LYS A 54 1.36 -0.10 -7.67
C LYS A 54 1.87 0.52 -8.98
N LYS A 55 1.05 1.32 -9.67
CA LYS A 55 1.44 2.05 -10.89
C LYS A 55 2.60 3.02 -10.64
N ARG A 56 2.66 3.61 -9.44
CA ARG A 56 3.74 4.50 -8.97
C ARG A 56 4.94 3.76 -8.39
N LYS A 57 4.92 2.41 -8.42
CA LYS A 57 5.97 1.54 -7.89
C LYS A 57 6.19 1.65 -6.38
N VAL A 58 5.24 2.21 -5.62
CA VAL A 58 5.28 2.33 -4.16
C VAL A 58 5.03 0.98 -3.49
N VAL A 59 4.04 0.23 -3.99
CA VAL A 59 3.73 -1.12 -3.53
C VAL A 59 3.93 -2.15 -4.65
N ALA A 60 4.07 -3.42 -4.26
CA ALA A 60 4.05 -4.57 -5.14
C ALA A 60 3.13 -5.64 -4.56
N TYR A 61 2.39 -6.33 -5.42
CA TYR A 61 1.53 -7.47 -5.08
C TYR A 61 1.19 -8.22 -6.36
N ASP A 62 0.87 -9.50 -6.23
CA ASP A 62 0.51 -10.35 -7.36
C ASP A 62 -0.96 -10.18 -7.76
N GLY A 63 -1.20 -10.18 -9.08
CA GLY A 63 -2.52 -9.98 -9.66
C GLY A 63 -2.81 -8.54 -10.12
N GLU A 64 -3.72 -8.41 -11.07
CA GLU A 64 -4.18 -7.11 -11.59
C GLU A 64 -5.38 -6.55 -10.81
N LEU A 65 -6.19 -7.44 -10.24
CA LEU A 65 -7.39 -7.12 -9.45
C LEU A 65 -7.31 -7.87 -8.13
N LEU A 66 -7.77 -7.23 -7.06
CA LEU A 66 -7.92 -7.84 -5.74
C LEU A 66 -9.40 -7.85 -5.38
N LEU A 67 -9.89 -9.02 -4.99
CA LEU A 67 -11.26 -9.28 -4.58
C LEU A 67 -11.23 -9.86 -3.16
N GLN A 68 -12.04 -9.30 -2.27
CA GLN A 68 -12.20 -9.79 -0.90
C GLN A 68 -12.59 -11.27 -0.89
N GLY A 69 -12.05 -12.02 0.08
CA GLY A 69 -12.26 -13.47 0.24
C GLY A 69 -11.35 -14.31 -0.66
N VAL A 70 -11.18 -13.91 -1.93
CA VAL A 70 -10.33 -14.64 -2.88
C VAL A 70 -8.86 -14.29 -2.69
N HIS A 71 -8.56 -13.00 -2.49
CA HIS A 71 -7.19 -12.48 -2.48
C HIS A 71 -6.72 -12.12 -1.08
N ASP A 72 -7.41 -12.55 -0.02
CA ASP A 72 -7.10 -12.13 1.35
C ASP A 72 -5.67 -12.47 1.78
N ASN A 73 -5.09 -13.54 1.20
CA ASN A 73 -3.73 -13.98 1.46
C ASN A 73 -2.68 -13.37 0.53
N VAL A 74 -3.07 -12.52 -0.43
CA VAL A 74 -2.11 -11.84 -1.31
C VAL A 74 -1.29 -10.86 -0.48
N GLU A 75 0.03 -10.98 -0.60
CA GLU A 75 0.96 -10.09 0.08
C GLU A 75 1.05 -8.75 -0.64
N ILE A 76 0.78 -7.67 0.11
CA ILE A 76 1.02 -6.29 -0.28
C ILE A 76 2.36 -5.88 0.33
N ILE A 77 3.33 -5.64 -0.54
CA ILE A 77 4.69 -5.26 -0.18
C ILE A 77 4.83 -3.76 -0.42
N LEU A 78 4.94 -2.98 0.65
CA LEU A 78 5.39 -1.59 0.58
C LEU A 78 6.91 -1.60 0.41
N LYS A 79 7.39 -1.05 -0.70
CA LYS A 79 8.82 -0.99 -0.97
C LYS A 79 9.49 -0.07 0.06
N ALA A 80 10.72 -0.43 0.43
CA ALA A 80 11.55 0.46 1.24
C ALA A 80 11.58 1.84 0.58
N THR A 81 11.25 2.88 1.34
CA THR A 81 11.57 4.25 0.94
C THR A 81 13.09 4.32 0.94
N THR A 82 13.70 4.07 -0.22
CA THR A 82 14.97 4.73 -0.51
C THR A 82 14.60 6.21 -0.58
N PRO A 83 15.19 7.10 0.25
CA PRO A 83 15.00 8.53 0.09
C PRO A 83 15.65 8.95 -1.23
N ALA A 84 14.92 8.81 -2.34
CA ALA A 84 15.40 9.13 -3.67
C ALA A 84 14.84 10.49 -4.09
N ALA A 85 15.78 11.42 -4.27
CA ALA A 85 15.68 12.75 -4.86
C ALA A 85 15.19 13.88 -3.92
N ALA A 86 16.17 14.44 -3.19
CA ALA A 86 16.35 15.89 -3.24
C ALA A 86 16.15 16.35 -4.69
N GLN A 87 15.10 17.12 -4.94
CA GLN A 87 14.80 17.70 -6.23
C GLN A 87 15.97 18.59 -6.63
N SER A 88 16.87 18.08 -7.47
CA SER A 88 17.72 18.92 -8.29
C SER A 88 16.82 19.64 -9.30
N SER A 89 16.48 20.88 -9.02
CA SER A 89 16.21 21.86 -10.06
C SER A 89 17.41 22.79 -10.12
N ASN A 90 18.19 22.61 -11.18
CA ASN A 90 19.20 23.53 -11.67
C ASN A 90 18.54 24.63 -12.51
#